data_AF-U3TDH9-F1
#
_entry.id   AF-U3TDH9-F1
#
_cell.length_a   1.000
_cell.length_b   1.000
_cell.length_c   1.000
_cell.angle_alpha   90.00
_cell.angle_beta   90.00
_cell.angle_gamma   90.00
#
_symmetry.space_group_name_H-M   'P 1'
#
loop_
_entity.id
_entity.type
_entity.pdbx_description
1 polymer ?
#
loop_
_entity_poly.entity_id
_entity_poly.type
_entity_poly.pdbx_seq_one_letter_code
_entity_poly.pdbx_strand_id
1 'polypeptide(L)'
;ILAELLHCTGKNETEIIFCLQNKDPEIILEKGGDILIYTGLINLHFCPIVDGDFLADMPEILLKNGHFKQTQILIGVNKDEGTTILVYGAPGFSKDNNSVINETEFQAGLKVAFPQLNEIGLESIAFHYTDWEDENNIFNYRDAMDDIVGDYYFICPAVEFIKPVSYT
;
A
#
# COMPACT_ATOMS: atom_id res chain seq x y z
N ILE A 1 -8.66 15.87 -10.86
CA ILE A 1 -9.39 14.59 -10.70
C ILE A 1 -10.67 14.75 -9.86
N LEU A 2 -10.66 14.84 -8.51
CA LEU A 2 -11.93 14.91 -7.73
C LEU A 2 -12.86 16.03 -8.18
N ALA A 3 -12.31 17.23 -8.28
CA ALA A 3 -13.05 18.41 -8.70
C ALA A 3 -13.65 18.24 -10.11
N GLU A 4 -12.97 17.51 -11.01
CA GLU A 4 -13.49 17.23 -12.35
C GLU A 4 -14.63 16.22 -12.30
N LEU A 5 -14.47 15.13 -11.53
CA LEU A 5 -15.48 14.09 -11.34
C LEU A 5 -16.78 14.63 -10.73
N LEU A 6 -16.67 15.63 -9.85
CA LEU A 6 -17.80 16.27 -9.18
C LEU A 6 -18.32 17.53 -9.88
N HIS A 7 -17.78 17.86 -11.05
CA HIS A 7 -18.09 19.10 -11.78
C HIS A 7 -17.92 20.37 -10.91
N CYS A 8 -16.87 20.37 -10.08
CA CYS A 8 -16.42 21.47 -9.23
C CYS A 8 -15.13 22.12 -9.76
N THR A 9 -14.95 22.20 -11.08
CA THR A 9 -13.82 22.94 -11.65
C THR A 9 -14.06 24.44 -11.49
N GLY A 10 -13.00 25.20 -11.17
CA GLY A 10 -13.08 26.62 -10.85
C GLY A 10 -11.86 27.38 -11.35
N LYS A 11 -11.90 28.72 -11.29
CA LYS A 11 -10.78 29.56 -11.75
C LYS A 11 -9.65 29.66 -10.72
N ASN A 12 -9.97 29.41 -9.45
CA ASN A 12 -9.04 29.39 -8.34
C ASN A 12 -9.43 28.28 -7.34
N GLU A 13 -8.51 27.94 -6.45
CA GLU A 13 -8.71 26.87 -5.46
C GLU A 13 -9.86 27.15 -4.50
N THR A 14 -10.08 28.41 -4.11
CA THR A 14 -11.17 28.80 -3.22
C THR A 14 -12.55 28.48 -3.81
N GLU A 15 -12.74 28.74 -5.11
CA GLU A 15 -13.97 28.38 -5.84
C GLU A 15 -14.17 26.86 -5.90
N ILE A 16 -13.08 26.12 -6.16
CA ILE A 16 -13.10 24.65 -6.20
C ILE A 16 -13.52 24.09 -4.83
N ILE A 17 -12.86 24.55 -3.75
CA ILE A 17 -13.14 24.12 -2.37
C ILE A 17 -14.58 24.48 -1.99
N PHE A 18 -15.03 25.70 -2.26
CA PHE A 18 -16.40 26.12 -1.97
C PHE A 18 -17.41 25.22 -2.67
N CYS A 19 -17.19 24.86 -3.94
CA CYS A 19 -18.05 23.92 -4.63
C CYS A 19 -18.07 22.53 -3.97
N LEU A 20 -16.90 21.99 -3.63
CA LEU A 20 -16.77 20.68 -2.98
C LEU A 20 -17.47 20.66 -1.61
N GLN A 21 -17.37 21.73 -0.82
CA GLN A 21 -18.04 21.88 0.47
C GLN A 21 -19.57 21.86 0.37
N ASN A 22 -20.13 22.14 -0.80
CA ASN A 22 -21.57 22.11 -1.06
C ASN A 22 -22.04 20.79 -1.70
N LYS A 23 -21.14 19.81 -1.92
CA LYS A 23 -21.52 18.48 -2.39
C LYS A 23 -21.99 17.62 -1.23
N ASP A 24 -22.87 16.67 -1.55
CA ASP A 24 -23.26 15.64 -0.61
C ASP A 24 -22.03 14.79 -0.24
N PRO A 25 -21.75 14.57 1.06
CA PRO A 25 -20.63 13.75 1.50
C PRO A 25 -20.61 12.35 0.86
N GLU A 26 -21.77 11.73 0.60
CA GLU A 26 -21.86 10.40 -0.01
C GLU A 26 -21.26 10.40 -1.42
N ILE A 27 -21.54 11.44 -2.21
CA ILE A 27 -21.01 11.58 -3.58
C ILE A 27 -19.49 11.82 -3.55
N ILE A 28 -18.99 12.55 -2.54
CA ILE A 28 -17.54 12.75 -2.37
C ILE A 28 -16.85 11.42 -2.07
N LEU A 29 -17.43 10.57 -1.22
CA LEU A 29 -16.88 9.25 -0.91
C LEU A 29 -16.91 8.33 -2.13
N GLU A 30 -18.04 8.30 -2.85
CA GLU A 30 -18.20 7.48 -4.05
C GLU A 30 -17.17 7.86 -5.12
N LYS A 31 -17.03 9.15 -5.44
CA LYS A 31 -16.08 9.62 -6.46
C LYS A 31 -14.64 9.73 -5.96
N GLY A 32 -14.44 9.83 -4.65
CA GLY A 32 -13.13 9.75 -4.02
C GLY A 32 -12.46 8.41 -4.29
N GLY A 33 -13.26 7.33 -4.33
CA GLY A 33 -12.84 5.98 -4.69
C GLY A 33 -12.11 5.87 -6.04
N ASP A 34 -12.48 6.74 -6.99
CA ASP A 34 -11.94 6.76 -8.36
C ASP A 34 -10.58 7.49 -8.46
N ILE A 35 -10.08 8.05 -7.35
CA ILE A 35 -8.87 8.87 -7.30
C ILE A 35 -7.75 8.07 -6.65
N LEU A 36 -7.14 7.20 -7.44
CA LEU A 36 -6.07 6.35 -6.96
C LEU A 36 -4.73 7.11 -7.03
N ILE A 37 -4.20 7.52 -5.88
CA ILE A 37 -2.83 8.03 -5.75
C ILE A 37 -1.85 6.87 -5.65
N TYR A 38 -2.24 5.82 -4.93
CA TYR A 38 -1.53 4.55 -4.87
C TYR A 38 -2.43 3.46 -5.47
N THR A 39 -1.96 2.83 -6.54
CA THR A 39 -2.68 1.77 -7.25
C THR A 39 -2.14 0.41 -6.84
N GLY A 40 -3.02 -0.51 -6.47
CA GLY A 40 -2.66 -1.90 -6.24
C GLY A 40 -3.66 -2.62 -5.35
N LEU A 41 -3.17 -3.53 -4.50
CA LEU A 41 -3.99 -4.22 -3.51
C LEU A 41 -4.40 -3.32 -2.33
N ILE A 42 -3.62 -2.29 -2.01
CA ILE A 42 -3.99 -1.26 -1.03
C ILE A 42 -4.21 0.05 -1.78
N ASN A 43 -5.46 0.50 -1.81
CA ASN A 43 -5.82 1.76 -2.46
C ASN A 43 -6.03 2.84 -1.41
N LEU A 44 -5.22 3.90 -1.47
CA LEU A 44 -5.33 5.07 -0.61
C LEU A 44 -5.60 6.31 -1.47
N HIS A 45 -6.64 7.06 -1.11
CA HIS A 45 -7.14 8.20 -1.89
C HIS A 45 -6.64 9.54 -1.35
N PHE A 46 -6.73 9.76 -0.04
CA PHE A 46 -6.29 10.98 0.64
C PHE A 46 -5.32 10.63 1.76
N CYS A 47 -4.02 10.77 1.48
CA CYS A 47 -2.94 10.49 2.42
C CYS A 47 -2.36 11.78 3.01
N PRO A 48 -1.60 11.68 4.11
CA PRO A 48 -0.76 12.79 4.59
C PRO A 48 0.14 13.34 3.47
N ILE A 49 0.32 14.66 3.44
CA ILE A 49 1.22 15.37 2.52
C ILE A 49 2.19 16.24 3.32
N VAL A 50 3.30 16.65 2.68
CA VAL A 50 4.18 17.69 3.22
C VAL A 50 3.50 19.04 3.01
N ASP A 51 2.92 19.59 4.08
CA ASP A 51 2.15 20.83 4.09
C ASP A 51 2.97 22.05 4.56
N GLY A 52 4.15 21.82 5.14
CA GLY A 52 4.98 22.88 5.73
C GLY A 52 4.47 23.41 7.07
N ASP A 53 3.43 22.80 7.63
CA ASP A 53 2.85 23.15 8.94
C ASP A 53 2.97 21.97 9.90
N PHE A 54 2.17 20.91 9.70
CA PHE A 54 2.29 19.69 10.49
C PHE A 54 3.53 18.87 10.08
N LEU A 55 3.73 18.66 8.78
CA LEU A 55 4.92 18.03 8.21
C LEU A 55 5.78 19.10 7.52
N ALA A 56 6.84 19.52 8.21
CA ALA A 56 7.74 20.56 7.74
C ALA A 56 8.61 20.15 6.54
N ASP A 57 8.86 18.85 6.36
CA ASP A 57 9.65 18.27 5.26
C ASP A 57 9.25 16.79 5.06
N MET A 58 9.85 16.13 4.08
CA MET A 58 9.67 14.69 3.84
C MET A 58 10.02 13.88 5.10
N PRO A 59 9.15 12.94 5.55
CA PRO A 59 9.38 12.16 6.76
C PRO A 59 10.72 11.42 6.80
N GLU A 60 11.19 10.92 5.65
CA GLU A 60 12.50 10.26 5.52
C GLU A 60 13.67 11.19 5.86
N ILE A 61 13.59 12.47 5.47
CA ILE A 61 14.60 13.48 5.78
C ILE A 61 14.56 13.82 7.26
N LEU A 62 13.37 14.00 7.83
CA LEU A 62 13.19 14.29 9.25
C LEU A 62 13.73 13.15 10.13
N LEU A 63 13.44 11.90 9.77
CA LEU A 63 13.96 10.71 10.47
C LEU A 63 15.48 10.63 10.37
N LYS A 64 16.04 10.79 9.17
CA LYS A 64 17.50 10.74 8.97
C LYS A 64 18.25 11.82 9.74
N ASN A 65 17.65 12.99 9.91
CA ASN A 65 18.26 14.12 10.61
C ASN A 65 17.97 14.14 12.12
N GLY A 66 17.25 13.15 12.68
CA GLY A 66 16.91 13.12 14.09
C GLY A 66 15.82 14.12 14.49
N HIS A 67 15.10 14.70 13.53
CA HIS A 67 14.06 15.71 13.73
C HIS A 67 12.72 15.08 14.10
N PHE A 68 12.69 14.40 15.22
CA PHE A 68 11.51 13.78 15.82
C PHE A 68 11.61 13.81 17.34
N LYS A 69 10.51 13.51 18.02
CA LYS A 69 10.48 13.46 19.49
C LYS A 69 11.34 12.29 19.98
N GLN A 70 12.36 12.59 20.79
CA GLN A 70 13.17 11.58 21.46
C GLN A 70 12.41 11.01 22.67
N THR A 71 11.98 9.75 22.57
CA THR A 71 11.22 9.04 23.60
C THR A 71 11.29 7.53 23.38
N GLN A 72 10.95 6.74 24.39
CA GLN A 72 10.83 5.29 24.23
C GLN A 72 9.68 4.95 23.28
N ILE A 73 9.92 4.01 22.38
CA ILE A 73 8.92 3.45 21.46
C ILE A 73 8.83 1.94 21.64
N LEU A 74 7.65 1.39 21.43
CA LEU A 74 7.42 -0.06 21.30
C LEU A 74 6.70 -0.27 19.98
N ILE A 75 7.29 -1.07 19.11
CA ILE A 75 6.79 -1.38 17.77
C ILE A 75 6.87 -2.89 17.55
N GLY A 76 5.94 -3.41 16.77
CA GLY A 76 5.86 -4.82 16.42
C GLY A 76 4.98 -5.00 15.20
N VAL A 77 5.02 -6.20 14.64
CA VAL A 77 4.27 -6.62 13.46
C VAL A 77 3.72 -8.02 13.70
N ASN A 78 2.66 -8.37 12.98
CA ASN A 78 2.11 -9.72 12.99
C ASN A 78 2.86 -10.60 11.98
N LYS A 79 2.66 -11.91 12.12
CA LYS A 79 3.28 -12.90 11.23
C LYS A 79 2.73 -12.82 9.81
N ASP A 80 1.40 -12.70 9.67
CA ASP A 80 0.69 -12.90 8.40
C ASP A 80 -0.11 -11.62 8.01
N GLU A 81 0.60 -10.48 7.86
CA GLU A 81 0.00 -9.14 7.64
C GLU A 81 -0.69 -9.00 6.26
N GLY A 82 -0.29 -9.80 5.26
CA GLY A 82 -0.78 -9.71 3.88
C GLY A 82 -2.10 -10.44 3.63
N THR A 83 -2.36 -11.52 4.39
CA THR A 83 -3.51 -12.44 4.20
C THR A 83 -4.84 -11.73 4.02
N THR A 84 -5.12 -10.73 4.86
CA THR A 84 -6.41 -10.02 4.84
C THR A 84 -6.57 -9.26 3.53
N ILE A 85 -5.52 -8.61 3.05
CA ILE A 85 -5.53 -7.80 1.83
C ILE A 85 -5.73 -8.67 0.58
N LEU A 86 -5.10 -9.84 0.55
CA LEU A 86 -5.16 -10.76 -0.60
C LEU A 86 -6.59 -11.19 -0.92
N VAL A 87 -7.42 -11.46 0.09
CA VAL A 87 -8.82 -11.90 -0.10
C VAL A 87 -9.70 -10.81 -0.74
N TYR A 88 -9.34 -9.52 -0.62
CA TYR A 88 -10.13 -8.42 -1.18
C TYR A 88 -9.74 -8.04 -2.62
N GLY A 89 -8.61 -8.51 -3.15
CA GLY A 89 -8.12 -8.01 -4.44
C GLY A 89 -7.23 -8.94 -5.25
N ALA A 90 -6.66 -10.00 -4.67
CA ALA A 90 -5.77 -10.90 -5.39
C ALA A 90 -6.55 -12.07 -6.04
N PRO A 91 -6.20 -12.46 -7.28
CA PRO A 91 -6.82 -13.59 -7.96
C PRO A 91 -6.52 -14.91 -7.23
N GLY A 92 -7.51 -15.81 -7.17
CA GLY A 92 -7.36 -17.13 -6.55
C GLY A 92 -7.57 -17.16 -5.03
N PHE A 93 -7.60 -16.00 -4.37
CA PHE A 93 -7.83 -15.90 -2.92
C PHE A 93 -9.33 -15.84 -2.60
N SER A 94 -9.75 -16.58 -1.59
CA SER A 94 -11.11 -16.57 -1.07
C SER A 94 -11.16 -16.93 0.40
N LYS A 95 -12.04 -16.25 1.14
CA LYS A 95 -12.34 -16.57 2.54
C LYS A 95 -12.97 -17.96 2.73
N ASP A 96 -13.52 -18.55 1.67
CA ASP A 96 -14.32 -19.77 1.72
C ASP A 96 -13.56 -21.04 1.27
N ASN A 97 -12.27 -20.92 0.97
CA ASN A 97 -11.43 -22.05 0.57
C ASN A 97 -9.98 -21.89 1.06
N ASN A 98 -9.12 -22.86 0.74
CA ASN A 98 -7.72 -22.86 1.17
C ASN A 98 -6.80 -21.91 0.38
N SER A 99 -7.35 -21.19 -0.62
CA SER A 99 -6.65 -20.26 -1.51
C SER A 99 -5.37 -20.85 -2.12
N VAL A 100 -5.43 -22.11 -2.56
CA VAL A 100 -4.33 -22.74 -3.31
C VAL A 100 -4.30 -22.11 -4.69
N ILE A 101 -3.21 -21.40 -5.01
CA ILE A 101 -3.02 -20.70 -6.28
C ILE A 101 -1.91 -21.35 -7.12
N ASN A 102 -2.03 -21.26 -8.44
CA ASN A 102 -0.98 -21.67 -9.36
C ASN A 102 -0.06 -20.50 -9.75
N GLU A 103 1.02 -20.79 -10.48
CA GLU A 103 1.98 -19.78 -10.94
C GLU A 103 1.35 -18.66 -11.79
N THR A 104 0.33 -18.97 -12.60
CA THR A 104 -0.36 -17.96 -13.40
C THR A 104 -1.14 -16.98 -12.52
N GLU A 105 -1.82 -17.50 -11.49
CA GLU A 105 -2.52 -16.70 -10.48
C GLU A 105 -1.53 -15.90 -9.62
N PHE A 106 -0.39 -16.49 -9.25
CA PHE A 106 0.70 -15.80 -8.56
C PHE A 106 1.21 -14.58 -9.34
N GLN A 107 1.58 -14.79 -10.61
CA GLN A 107 2.05 -13.70 -11.49
C GLN A 107 0.99 -12.64 -11.74
N ALA A 108 -0.28 -13.04 -11.84
CA ALA A 108 -1.40 -12.09 -11.92
C ALA A 108 -1.56 -11.30 -10.61
N GLY A 109 -1.40 -11.96 -9.45
CA GLY A 109 -1.39 -11.34 -8.13
C GLY A 109 -0.29 -10.29 -7.99
N LEU A 110 0.94 -10.58 -8.45
CA LEU A 110 2.04 -9.60 -8.44
C LEU A 110 1.73 -8.36 -9.28
N LYS A 111 1.12 -8.54 -10.47
CA LYS A 111 0.70 -7.42 -11.33
C LYS A 111 -0.37 -6.56 -10.68
N VAL A 112 -1.27 -7.17 -9.91
CA VAL A 112 -2.29 -6.42 -9.14
C VAL A 112 -1.66 -5.74 -7.93
N ALA A 113 -0.72 -6.38 -7.23
CA ALA A 113 -0.05 -5.82 -6.07
C ALA A 113 0.86 -4.63 -6.41
N PHE A 114 1.52 -4.68 -7.58
CA PHE A 114 2.53 -3.72 -8.01
C PHE A 114 2.34 -3.28 -9.47
N PRO A 115 1.22 -2.61 -9.80
CA PRO A 115 0.89 -2.22 -11.19
C PRO A 115 1.88 -1.25 -11.84
N GLN A 116 2.72 -0.58 -11.04
CA GLN A 116 3.77 0.34 -11.48
C GLN A 116 5.08 -0.35 -11.89
N LEU A 117 5.27 -1.62 -11.56
CA LEU A 117 6.50 -2.34 -11.88
C LEU A 117 6.48 -2.90 -13.30
N ASN A 118 7.66 -2.94 -13.91
CA ASN A 118 7.86 -3.64 -15.18
C ASN A 118 8.11 -5.14 -14.95
N GLU A 119 8.20 -5.89 -16.04
CA GLU A 119 8.39 -7.35 -16.01
C GLU A 119 9.61 -7.78 -15.19
N ILE A 120 10.75 -7.12 -15.36
CA ILE A 120 11.98 -7.40 -14.60
C ILE A 120 11.77 -7.21 -13.10
N GLY A 121 11.06 -6.16 -12.69
CA GLY A 121 10.73 -5.90 -11.29
C GLY A 121 9.86 -7.01 -10.70
N LEU A 122 8.84 -7.45 -11.45
CA LEU A 122 7.95 -8.53 -11.02
C LEU A 122 8.67 -9.89 -10.96
N GLU A 123 9.51 -10.20 -11.94
CA GLU A 123 10.36 -11.40 -11.94
C GLU A 123 11.34 -11.42 -10.77
N SER A 124 11.89 -10.25 -10.42
CA SER A 124 12.80 -10.14 -9.27
C SER A 124 12.09 -10.46 -7.95
N ILE A 125 10.83 -10.01 -7.79
CA ILE A 125 10.00 -10.35 -6.64
C ILE A 125 9.69 -11.86 -6.65
N ALA A 126 9.20 -12.38 -7.77
CA ALA A 126 8.87 -13.80 -7.89
C ALA A 126 10.09 -14.68 -7.57
N PHE A 127 11.26 -14.35 -8.09
CA PHE A 127 12.50 -15.07 -7.84
C PHE A 127 12.90 -15.06 -6.36
N HIS A 128 12.73 -13.93 -5.68
CA HIS A 128 13.13 -13.78 -4.28
C HIS A 128 12.27 -14.60 -3.31
N TYR A 129 10.97 -14.71 -3.59
CA TYR A 129 9.99 -15.32 -2.68
C TYR A 129 9.55 -16.73 -3.08
N THR A 130 9.88 -17.21 -4.28
CA THR A 130 9.57 -18.59 -4.67
C THR A 130 10.55 -19.54 -3.98
N ASP A 131 10.02 -20.49 -3.21
CA ASP A 131 10.83 -21.60 -2.72
C ASP A 131 11.12 -22.58 -3.88
N TRP A 132 12.39 -22.61 -4.30
CA TRP A 132 12.88 -23.48 -5.38
C TRP A 132 13.32 -24.87 -4.89
N GLU A 133 13.34 -25.12 -3.57
CA GLU A 133 13.76 -26.40 -2.99
C GLU A 133 12.60 -27.36 -2.76
N ASP A 134 11.37 -26.86 -2.55
CA ASP A 134 10.16 -27.67 -2.34
C ASP A 134 9.08 -27.43 -3.42
N GLU A 135 9.33 -27.96 -4.62
CA GLU A 135 8.39 -27.90 -5.76
C GLU A 135 7.04 -28.60 -5.50
N ASN A 136 6.93 -29.47 -4.48
CA ASN A 136 5.70 -30.20 -4.19
C ASN A 136 4.77 -29.47 -3.22
N ASN A 137 5.21 -28.36 -2.62
CA ASN A 137 4.40 -27.58 -1.71
C ASN A 137 3.31 -26.81 -2.48
N ILE A 138 2.09 -27.34 -2.45
CA ILE A 138 0.91 -26.72 -3.09
C ILE A 138 0.54 -25.35 -2.50
N PHE A 139 1.09 -24.97 -1.35
CA PHE A 139 0.83 -23.69 -0.70
C PHE A 139 1.92 -22.64 -0.96
N ASN A 140 3.02 -23.00 -1.64
CA ASN A 140 4.19 -22.14 -1.84
C ASN A 140 3.81 -20.74 -2.36
N TYR A 141 3.09 -20.66 -3.47
CA TYR A 141 2.68 -19.37 -4.03
C TYR A 141 1.67 -18.59 -3.18
N ARG A 142 0.80 -19.29 -2.44
CA ARG A 142 -0.17 -18.64 -1.55
C ARG A 142 0.55 -17.95 -0.40
N ASP A 143 1.44 -18.67 0.25
CA ASP A 143 2.20 -18.19 1.41
C ASP A 143 3.20 -17.11 0.97
N ALA A 144 3.85 -17.30 -0.20
CA ALA A 144 4.71 -16.27 -0.80
C ALA A 144 3.96 -14.96 -1.06
N MET A 145 2.71 -14.99 -1.55
CA MET A 145 1.93 -13.75 -1.74
C MET A 145 1.61 -13.04 -0.42
N ASP A 146 1.37 -13.79 0.66
CA ASP A 146 1.17 -13.21 1.99
C ASP A 146 2.44 -12.50 2.46
N ASP A 147 3.57 -13.19 2.41
CA ASP A 147 4.87 -12.63 2.78
C ASP A 147 5.20 -11.39 1.93
N ILE A 148 5.03 -11.44 0.61
CA ILE A 148 5.30 -10.30 -0.29
C ILE A 148 4.49 -9.05 0.09
N VAL A 149 3.18 -9.23 0.35
CA VAL A 149 2.30 -8.11 0.69
C VAL A 149 2.58 -7.63 2.12
N GLY A 150 2.73 -8.54 3.08
CA GLY A 150 3.04 -8.22 4.46
C GLY A 150 4.39 -7.51 4.61
N ASP A 151 5.42 -8.03 3.96
CA ASP A 151 6.77 -7.48 3.99
C ASP A 151 6.84 -6.09 3.39
N TYR A 152 6.27 -5.91 2.20
CA TYR A 152 6.34 -4.63 1.51
C TYR A 152 5.58 -3.51 2.23
N TYR A 153 4.36 -3.79 2.70
CA TYR A 153 3.50 -2.74 3.26
C TYR A 153 3.68 -2.52 4.78
N PHE A 154 4.15 -3.52 5.53
CA PHE A 154 4.18 -3.45 7.00
C PHE A 154 5.53 -3.84 7.60
N ILE A 155 6.02 -5.06 7.36
CA ILE A 155 7.15 -5.62 8.11
C ILE A 155 8.45 -4.89 7.79
N CYS A 156 8.83 -4.79 6.52
CA CYS A 156 10.06 -4.09 6.13
C CYS A 156 10.01 -2.60 6.50
N PRO A 157 8.92 -1.84 6.22
CA PRO A 157 8.81 -0.45 6.66
C PRO A 157 8.94 -0.26 8.18
N ALA A 158 8.34 -1.15 8.99
CA ALA A 158 8.47 -1.09 10.45
C ALA A 158 9.92 -1.33 10.88
N VAL A 159 10.61 -2.31 10.28
CA VAL A 159 12.03 -2.59 10.55
C VAL A 159 12.93 -1.43 10.12
N GLU A 160 12.71 -0.85 8.94
CA GLU A 160 13.46 0.31 8.45
C GLU A 160 13.25 1.54 9.34
N PHE A 161 12.03 1.76 9.84
CA PHE A 161 11.72 2.85 10.77
C PHE A 161 12.52 2.74 12.08
N ILE A 162 12.76 1.52 12.58
CA ILE A 162 13.49 1.27 13.82
C ILE A 162 14.97 1.65 13.72
N LYS A 163 15.58 1.50 12.54
CA LYS A 163 17.03 1.73 12.36
C LYS A 163 17.48 3.13 12.78
N PRO A 164 16.93 4.25 12.27
CA PRO A 164 17.36 5.58 12.68
C PRO A 164 16.97 5.91 14.13
N VAL A 165 15.83 5.43 14.60
CA VAL A 165 15.32 5.78 15.94
C VAL A 165 15.98 5.02 17.09
N SER A 166 16.70 3.92 16.81
CA SER A 166 17.37 3.11 17.85
C SER A 166 18.76 3.63 18.25
N TYR A 167 19.38 4.47 17.43
CA TYR A 167 20.75 4.97 17.63
C TYR A 167 20.82 6.45 18.07
N THR A 168 19.67 7.05 18.43
CA THR A 168 19.58 8.44 18.89
C THR A 168 19.13 8.49 20.34
#